data_AF-A0A6P6HYS5-F1
#
_entry.id   AF-A0A6P6HYS5-F1
#
_cell.length_a   1.000
_cell.length_b   1.000
_cell.length_c   1.000
_cell.angle_alpha   90.00
_cell.angle_beta   90.00
_cell.angle_gamma   90.00
#
_symmetry.space_group_name_H-M   'P 1'
#
loop_
_entity.id
_entity.type
_entity.pdbx_description
1 polymer ?
#
loop_
_entity_poly.entity_id
_entity_poly.type
_entity_poly.pdbx_seq_one_letter_code
_entity_poly.pdbx_strand_id
1 'polypeptide(L)'
;MASGQGPGPPRQECEETAPSATSEEQVARDTEEVFRSYVFHRYQQEQEAEGAAAPTDPEIVTLPLEPSSTMGQVGRQLAIIGDNINQRYDSEFQAMLQRLQPTAENAYELFTKIASSLFESGINWGRVVALLGFGYRLALHIYQHGLTGFLGQVTKLVVDVMLRHCIARWIAQRGGWVAALNLGNGPIVNVLIVLSVVLLGQFVVRRFFKS
;
A
#
# COMPACT_ATOMS: atom_id res chain seq x y z
N MET A 1 -35.89 -40.95 -10.21
CA MET A 1 -35.28 -39.89 -11.05
C MET A 1 -36.35 -38.81 -11.21
N ALA A 2 -36.18 -37.55 -10.86
CA ALA A 2 -35.01 -36.69 -10.92
C ALA A 2 -34.96 -35.70 -9.74
N SER A 3 -33.73 -35.36 -9.36
CA SER A 3 -33.36 -34.44 -8.29
C SER A 3 -33.72 -33.00 -8.64
N GLY A 4 -34.39 -32.29 -7.73
CA GLY A 4 -34.54 -30.84 -7.80
C GLY A 4 -33.24 -30.15 -7.39
N GLN A 5 -32.55 -29.52 -8.33
CA GLN A 5 -31.49 -28.55 -8.05
C GLN A 5 -32.15 -27.18 -7.92
N GLY A 6 -32.22 -26.68 -6.68
CA GLY A 6 -32.52 -25.28 -6.41
C GLY A 6 -31.37 -24.39 -6.85
N PRO A 7 -31.63 -23.11 -7.20
CA PRO A 7 -30.59 -22.18 -7.61
C PRO A 7 -29.63 -21.94 -6.44
N GLY A 8 -28.33 -22.14 -6.69
CA GLY A 8 -27.25 -21.85 -5.74
C GLY A 8 -27.17 -20.36 -5.39
N PRO A 9 -26.52 -20.01 -4.27
CA PRO A 9 -26.41 -18.62 -3.84
C PRO A 9 -25.64 -17.78 -4.86
N PRO A 10 -25.95 -16.48 -4.98
CA PRO A 10 -25.27 -15.61 -5.95
C PRO A 10 -23.79 -15.54 -5.59
N ARG A 11 -22.94 -15.97 -6.52
CA ARG A 11 -21.53 -15.61 -6.51
C ARG A 11 -21.48 -14.10 -6.69
N GLN A 12 -20.77 -13.42 -5.80
CA GLN A 12 -20.50 -12.00 -5.94
C GLN A 12 -19.43 -11.86 -7.03
N GLU A 13 -19.86 -12.03 -8.27
CA GLU A 13 -19.05 -11.83 -9.46
C GLU A 13 -18.78 -10.34 -9.62
N CYS A 14 -17.53 -10.05 -9.96
CA CYS A 14 -16.95 -8.73 -10.19
C CYS A 14 -17.52 -8.13 -11.50
N GLU A 15 -18.84 -8.03 -11.60
CA GLU A 15 -19.54 -7.49 -12.77
C GLU A 15 -20.28 -6.21 -12.39
N GLU A 16 -19.53 -5.12 -12.30
CA GLU A 16 -20.11 -3.81 -12.57
C GLU A 16 -19.07 -2.98 -13.34
N THR A 17 -19.28 -2.92 -14.66
CA THR A 17 -18.46 -2.28 -15.70
C THR A 17 -16.96 -2.53 -15.55
N ALA A 18 -16.50 -3.70 -16.02
CA ALA A 18 -15.08 -4.01 -16.04
C ALA A 18 -14.34 -3.00 -16.93
N PRO A 19 -13.29 -2.32 -16.43
CA PRO A 19 -12.37 -1.60 -17.31
C PRO A 19 -11.74 -2.63 -18.27
N SER A 20 -11.34 -2.21 -19.47
CA SER A 20 -10.61 -3.14 -20.35
C SER A 20 -9.38 -3.65 -19.61
N ALA A 21 -9.03 -4.93 -19.78
CA ALA A 21 -7.84 -5.54 -19.16
C ALA A 21 -6.62 -4.61 -19.30
N THR A 22 -6.48 -4.00 -20.48
CA THR A 22 -5.45 -3.01 -20.81
C THR A 22 -5.33 -1.83 -19.83
N SER A 23 -6.43 -1.40 -19.19
CA SER A 23 -6.43 -0.33 -18.18
C SER A 23 -5.97 -0.84 -16.81
N GLU A 24 -6.28 -2.08 -16.45
CA GLU A 24 -5.78 -2.72 -15.22
C GLU A 24 -4.26 -2.97 -15.32
N GLU A 25 -3.79 -3.51 -16.45
CA GLU A 25 -2.35 -3.68 -16.67
C GLU A 25 -1.60 -2.34 -16.71
N GLN A 26 -2.20 -1.28 -17.26
CA GLN A 26 -1.60 0.05 -17.24
C GLN A 26 -1.44 0.54 -15.79
N VAL A 27 -2.48 0.43 -14.97
CA VAL A 27 -2.41 0.80 -13.55
C VAL A 27 -1.34 -0.01 -12.81
N ALA A 28 -1.20 -1.30 -13.11
CA ALA A 28 -0.16 -2.12 -12.51
C ALA A 28 1.26 -1.69 -12.91
N ARG A 29 1.47 -1.26 -14.16
CA ARG A 29 2.75 -0.67 -14.61
C ARG A 29 3.03 0.67 -13.93
N ASP A 30 2.03 1.54 -13.89
CA ASP A 30 2.13 2.86 -13.26
C ASP A 30 2.42 2.76 -11.76
N THR A 31 1.95 1.69 -11.10
CA THR A 31 2.16 1.44 -9.67
C THR A 31 3.63 1.41 -9.29
N GLU A 32 4.51 0.88 -10.15
CA GLU A 32 5.95 0.83 -9.86
C GLU A 32 6.53 2.24 -9.68
N GLU A 33 6.19 3.16 -10.59
CA GLU A 33 6.65 4.54 -10.52
C GLU A 33 6.01 5.30 -9.37
N VAL A 34 4.70 5.15 -9.18
CA VAL A 34 3.97 5.74 -8.05
C VAL A 34 4.59 5.32 -6.72
N PHE A 35 4.89 4.03 -6.56
CA PHE A 35 5.44 3.51 -5.31
C PHE A 35 6.88 3.98 -5.08
N ARG A 36 7.74 4.00 -6.11
CA ARG A 36 9.10 4.55 -5.98
C ARG A 36 9.10 6.02 -5.59
N SER A 37 8.26 6.83 -6.22
CA SER A 37 8.12 8.23 -5.86
C SER A 37 7.55 8.42 -4.45
N TYR A 38 6.56 7.61 -4.06
CA TYR A 38 6.03 7.59 -2.69
C TYR A 38 7.15 7.31 -1.67
N VAL A 39 7.95 6.26 -1.88
CA VAL A 39 9.06 5.86 -1.01
C VAL A 39 10.08 6.98 -0.86
N PHE A 40 10.50 7.58 -1.97
CA PHE A 40 11.46 8.69 -1.96
C PHE A 40 10.98 9.88 -1.16
N HIS A 41 9.78 10.38 -1.44
CA HIS A 41 9.24 11.55 -0.74
C HIS A 41 8.93 11.26 0.71
N ARG A 42 8.46 10.06 1.04
CA ARG A 42 8.22 9.65 2.42
C ARG A 42 9.51 9.61 3.21
N TYR A 43 10.54 9.02 2.64
CA TYR A 43 11.87 8.95 3.25
C TYR A 43 12.47 10.34 3.46
N GLN A 44 12.33 11.24 2.48
CA GLN A 44 12.79 12.62 2.62
C GLN A 44 12.07 13.36 3.76
N GLN A 45 10.75 13.18 3.93
CA GLN A 45 9.99 13.75 5.04
C GLN A 45 10.48 13.25 6.40
N GLU A 46 10.78 11.95 6.53
CA GLU A 46 11.32 11.38 7.77
C GLU A 46 12.72 11.94 8.08
N GLN A 47 13.59 12.05 7.07
CA GLN A 47 14.92 12.66 7.20
C GLN A 47 14.83 14.13 7.66
N GLU A 48 13.86 14.89 7.15
CA GLU A 48 13.64 16.28 7.54
C GLU A 48 13.09 16.41 8.98
N ALA A 49 12.25 15.47 9.42
CA ALA A 49 11.63 15.48 10.74
C ALA A 49 12.56 14.99 11.85
N GLU A 50 13.33 13.93 11.61
CA GLU A 50 14.17 13.26 12.61
C GLU A 50 15.65 13.67 12.52
N GLY A 51 16.07 14.29 11.41
CA GLY A 51 17.42 14.79 11.19
C GLY A 51 18.46 13.69 11.33
N ALA A 52 19.44 13.89 12.21
CA ALA A 52 20.58 12.98 12.39
C ALA A 52 20.22 11.60 12.98
N ALA A 53 18.99 11.42 13.49
CA ALA A 53 18.53 10.16 14.05
C ALA A 53 17.96 9.20 12.99
N ALA A 54 17.55 9.71 11.82
CA ALA A 54 16.94 8.89 10.79
C ALA A 54 17.99 8.06 10.02
N PRO A 55 17.69 6.77 9.75
CA PRO A 55 18.63 5.87 9.09
C PRO A 55 18.83 6.27 7.63
N THR A 56 20.10 6.34 7.21
CA THR A 56 20.43 6.67 5.82
C THR A 56 20.37 5.43 4.92
N ASP A 57 19.39 5.37 4.02
CA ASP A 57 19.28 4.36 2.96
C ASP A 57 19.72 4.92 1.59
N PRO A 58 20.91 4.53 1.09
CA PRO A 58 21.42 5.03 -0.19
C PRO A 58 20.61 4.52 -1.38
N GLU A 59 19.90 3.38 -1.26
CA GLU A 59 19.05 2.85 -2.34
C GLU A 59 17.87 3.80 -2.58
N ILE A 60 17.29 4.36 -1.51
CA ILE A 60 16.18 5.31 -1.60
C ILE A 60 16.65 6.67 -2.10
N VAL A 61 17.79 7.17 -1.61
CA VAL A 61 18.33 8.49 -1.99
C VAL A 61 18.72 8.54 -3.47
N THR A 62 19.15 7.42 -4.04
CA THR A 62 19.60 7.33 -5.44
C THR A 62 18.51 6.86 -6.41
N LEU A 63 17.25 6.79 -5.98
CA LEU A 63 16.16 6.35 -6.83
C LEU A 63 16.06 7.20 -8.10
N PRO A 64 16.07 6.58 -9.30
CA PRO A 64 15.84 7.29 -10.54
C PRO A 64 14.36 7.67 -10.61
N LEU A 65 14.07 8.94 -10.38
CA LEU A 65 12.73 9.51 -10.47
C LEU A 65 12.67 10.51 -11.62
N GLU A 66 11.55 10.53 -12.32
CA GLU A 66 11.18 11.61 -13.24
C GLU A 66 10.31 12.62 -12.47
N PRO A 67 10.88 13.74 -11.96
CA PRO A 67 10.15 14.64 -11.06
C PRO A 67 8.98 15.37 -11.73
N SER A 68 8.95 15.42 -13.07
CA SER A 68 7.88 16.02 -13.86
C SER A 68 6.81 15.01 -14.28
N SER A 69 7.01 13.71 -14.04
CA SER A 69 6.03 12.70 -14.44
C SER A 69 4.75 12.84 -13.63
N THR A 70 3.62 12.45 -14.23
CA THR A 70 2.33 12.47 -13.54
C THR A 70 2.32 11.42 -12.41
N MET A 71 2.94 10.25 -12.61
CA MET A 71 2.99 9.20 -11.59
C MET A 71 3.92 9.58 -10.43
N GLY A 72 5.00 10.30 -10.68
CA GLY A 72 5.83 10.91 -9.65
C GLY A 72 5.06 11.94 -8.82
N GLN A 73 4.26 12.80 -9.47
CA GLN A 73 3.39 13.73 -8.74
C GLN A 73 2.34 13.00 -7.88
N VAL A 74 1.78 11.89 -8.38
CA VAL A 74 0.86 11.04 -7.61
C VAL A 74 1.57 10.44 -6.39
N GLY A 75 2.73 9.81 -6.57
CA GLY A 75 3.51 9.23 -5.48
C GLY A 75 3.83 10.25 -4.39
N ARG A 76 4.26 11.46 -4.78
CA ARG A 76 4.47 12.59 -3.87
C ARG A 76 3.22 12.97 -3.09
N GLN A 77 2.07 13.13 -3.76
CA GLN A 77 0.81 13.48 -3.09
C GLN A 77 0.39 12.40 -2.08
N LEU A 78 0.53 11.12 -2.43
CA LEU A 78 0.24 10.03 -1.52
C LEU A 78 1.21 10.01 -0.33
N ALA A 79 2.47 10.39 -0.51
CA ALA A 79 3.43 10.51 0.59
C ALA A 79 3.00 11.63 1.57
N ILE A 80 2.61 12.80 1.06
CA ILE A 80 2.08 13.91 1.87
C ILE A 80 0.82 13.49 2.64
N ILE A 81 -0.10 12.79 1.99
CA ILE A 81 -1.32 12.29 2.63
C ILE A 81 -0.97 11.23 3.70
N GLY A 82 -0.02 10.35 3.38
CA GLY A 82 0.44 9.26 4.24
C GLY A 82 1.29 9.72 5.43
N ASP A 83 1.89 10.91 5.39
CA ASP A 83 2.74 11.45 6.46
C ASP A 83 1.98 11.58 7.79
N ASN A 84 0.79 12.19 7.75
CA ASN A 84 -0.10 12.31 8.91
C ASN A 84 -0.51 10.95 9.51
N ILE A 85 -0.63 9.93 8.66
CA ILE A 85 -0.92 8.56 9.09
C ILE A 85 0.31 7.98 9.79
N ASN A 86 1.46 8.04 9.11
CA ASN A 86 2.67 7.41 9.60
C ASN A 86 3.15 8.02 10.91
N GLN A 87 3.11 9.35 11.07
CA GLN A 87 3.48 10.01 12.32
C GLN A 87 2.62 9.55 13.50
N ARG A 88 1.33 9.33 13.26
CA ARG A 88 0.37 8.96 14.31
C ARG A 88 0.46 7.49 14.72
N TYR A 89 0.84 6.61 13.80
CA TYR A 89 0.83 5.15 14.00
C TYR A 89 2.23 4.52 13.93
N ASP A 90 3.27 5.33 14.02
CA ASP A 90 4.66 4.88 13.93
C ASP A 90 4.95 3.78 14.95
N SER A 91 4.49 3.97 16.18
CA SER A 91 4.68 3.01 17.28
C SER A 91 4.02 1.66 17.01
N GLU A 92 2.84 1.64 16.39
CA GLU A 92 2.08 0.45 16.06
C GLU A 92 2.72 -0.29 14.89
N PHE A 93 3.20 0.44 13.88
CA PHE A 93 3.97 -0.14 12.79
C PHE A 93 5.28 -0.74 13.29
N GLN A 94 6.02 -0.04 14.14
CA GLN A 94 7.24 -0.56 14.74
C GLN A 94 6.96 -1.81 15.58
N ALA A 95 5.95 -1.79 16.45
CA ALA A 95 5.56 -2.95 17.26
C ALA A 95 5.12 -4.14 16.40
N MET A 96 4.43 -3.89 15.29
CA MET A 96 4.05 -4.90 14.32
C MET A 96 5.28 -5.52 13.66
N LEU A 97 6.19 -4.70 13.12
CA LEU A 97 7.43 -5.18 12.48
C LEU A 97 8.32 -5.94 13.47
N GLN A 98 8.46 -5.47 14.71
CA GLN A 98 9.22 -6.17 15.76
C GLN A 98 8.66 -7.56 16.07
N ARG A 99 7.33 -7.72 16.09
CA ARG A 99 6.70 -9.02 16.36
C ARG A 99 6.69 -9.94 15.15
N LEU A 100 6.55 -9.38 13.95
CA LEU A 100 6.54 -10.16 12.70
C LEU A 100 7.95 -10.60 12.27
N GLN A 101 8.99 -9.87 12.72
CA GLN A 101 10.39 -10.07 12.34
C GLN A 101 10.54 -10.32 10.82
N PRO A 102 10.19 -9.33 9.98
CA PRO A 102 10.28 -9.50 8.55
C PRO A 102 11.73 -9.70 8.11
N THR A 103 11.93 -10.74 7.31
CA THR A 103 13.18 -11.06 6.63
C THR A 103 12.91 -11.11 5.13
N ALA A 104 13.95 -11.06 4.30
CA ALA A 104 13.79 -11.22 2.86
C ALA A 104 13.09 -12.54 2.47
N GLU A 105 13.24 -13.58 3.30
CA GLU A 105 12.63 -14.91 3.09
C GLU A 105 11.12 -14.92 3.35
N ASN A 106 10.66 -14.25 4.41
CA ASN A 106 9.24 -14.26 4.80
C ASN A 106 8.44 -13.05 4.30
N ALA A 107 9.12 -12.02 3.75
CA ALA A 107 8.50 -10.76 3.35
C ALA A 107 7.34 -10.94 2.36
N TYR A 108 7.47 -11.86 1.39
CA TYR A 108 6.42 -12.16 0.42
C TYR A 108 5.13 -12.63 1.11
N GLU A 109 5.26 -13.64 1.98
CA GLU A 109 4.15 -14.25 2.70
C GLU A 109 3.49 -13.24 3.63
N LEU A 110 4.32 -12.47 4.36
CA LEU A 110 3.86 -11.46 5.28
C LEU A 110 3.08 -10.35 4.56
N PHE A 111 3.64 -9.83 3.48
CA PHE A 111 3.03 -8.79 2.68
C PHE A 111 1.68 -9.24 2.11
N THR A 112 1.62 -10.46 1.58
CA THR A 112 0.37 -11.05 1.04
C THR A 112 -0.69 -11.26 2.13
N LYS A 113 -0.31 -11.76 3.31
CA LYS A 113 -1.23 -11.96 4.45
C LYS A 113 -1.83 -10.64 4.93
N ILE A 114 -0.98 -9.61 5.08
CA ILE A 114 -1.42 -8.29 5.51
C ILE A 114 -2.36 -7.68 4.47
N ALA A 115 -1.98 -7.73 3.19
CA ALA A 115 -2.83 -7.23 2.10
C ALA A 115 -4.19 -7.93 2.04
N SER A 116 -4.21 -9.26 2.08
CA SER A 116 -5.46 -10.05 2.08
C SER A 116 -6.43 -9.57 3.16
N SER A 117 -5.88 -9.27 4.33
CA SER A 117 -6.68 -8.88 5.47
C SER A 117 -7.08 -7.40 5.47
N LEU A 118 -6.19 -6.53 4.97
CA LEU A 118 -6.43 -5.10 4.77
C LEU A 118 -7.60 -4.88 3.81
N PHE A 119 -7.73 -5.72 2.79
CA PHE A 119 -8.77 -5.60 1.75
C PHE A 119 -9.96 -6.53 1.93
N GLU A 120 -10.02 -7.33 3.01
CA GLU A 120 -11.10 -8.29 3.27
C GLU A 120 -12.50 -7.65 3.26
N SER A 121 -12.62 -6.43 3.81
CA SER A 121 -13.88 -5.68 3.84
C SER A 121 -14.01 -4.64 2.71
N GLY A 122 -13.24 -4.78 1.63
CA GLY A 122 -13.34 -3.95 0.42
C GLY A 122 -12.18 -2.97 0.23
N ILE A 123 -12.16 -2.32 -0.94
CA ILE A 123 -11.07 -1.45 -1.40
C ILE A 123 -11.47 0.02 -1.27
N ASN A 124 -10.59 0.82 -0.69
CA ASN A 124 -10.68 2.27 -0.66
C ASN A 124 -9.29 2.92 -0.68
N TRP A 125 -9.22 4.21 -1.02
CA TRP A 125 -7.95 4.93 -1.14
C TRP A 125 -7.12 4.94 0.15
N GLY A 126 -7.76 5.05 1.32
CA GLY A 126 -7.05 4.99 2.60
C GLY A 126 -6.32 3.65 2.81
N ARG A 127 -6.94 2.53 2.43
CA ARG A 127 -6.32 1.20 2.46
C ARG A 127 -5.23 1.05 1.41
N VAL A 128 -5.41 1.62 0.21
CA VAL A 128 -4.35 1.65 -0.81
C VAL A 128 -3.12 2.38 -0.29
N VAL A 129 -3.29 3.57 0.30
CA VAL A 129 -2.18 4.33 0.91
C VAL A 129 -1.54 3.57 2.06
N ALA A 130 -2.33 2.89 2.90
CA ALA A 130 -1.80 2.06 3.98
C ALA A 130 -0.95 0.89 3.48
N LEU A 131 -1.33 0.26 2.35
CA LEU A 131 -0.53 -0.79 1.71
C LEU A 131 0.83 -0.24 1.24
N LEU A 132 0.85 0.92 0.58
CA LEU A 132 2.09 1.57 0.15
C LEU A 132 2.98 1.93 1.36
N GLY A 133 2.38 2.50 2.40
CA GLY A 133 3.09 2.82 3.65
C GLY A 133 3.70 1.57 4.31
N PHE A 134 2.96 0.46 4.33
CA PHE A 134 3.49 -0.81 4.83
C PHE A 134 4.65 -1.33 3.97
N GLY A 135 4.54 -1.26 2.64
CA GLY A 135 5.64 -1.62 1.74
C GLY A 135 6.91 -0.81 2.00
N TYR A 136 6.77 0.51 2.14
CA TYR A 136 7.88 1.40 2.50
C TYR A 136 8.56 0.98 3.82
N ARG A 137 7.78 0.79 4.88
CA ARG A 137 8.32 0.41 6.19
C ARG A 137 8.95 -0.98 6.18
N LEU A 138 8.42 -1.91 5.39
CA LEU A 138 9.01 -3.23 5.19
C LEU A 138 10.38 -3.14 4.51
N ALA A 139 10.50 -2.33 3.44
CA ALA A 139 11.77 -2.10 2.76
C ALA A 139 12.81 -1.48 3.71
N LEU A 140 12.42 -0.42 4.42
CA LEU A 140 13.30 0.28 5.36
C LEU A 140 13.73 -0.62 6.52
N HIS A 141 12.82 -1.42 7.07
CA HIS A 141 13.15 -2.37 8.15
C HIS A 141 14.17 -3.41 7.70
N ILE A 142 14.00 -4.00 6.52
CA ILE A 142 14.93 -5.01 5.99
C ILE A 142 16.30 -4.39 5.69
N TYR A 143 16.32 -3.16 5.18
CA TYR A 143 17.56 -2.39 5.02
C TYR A 143 18.27 -2.15 6.35
N GLN A 144 17.56 -1.68 7.38
CA GLN A 144 18.12 -1.46 8.73
C GLN A 144 18.71 -2.73 9.36
N HIS A 145 18.23 -3.91 8.94
CA HIS A 145 18.76 -5.21 9.37
C HIS A 145 19.86 -5.75 8.45
N GLY A 146 20.42 -4.93 7.56
CA GLY A 146 21.65 -5.19 6.81
C GLY A 146 21.47 -5.76 5.41
N LEU A 147 20.25 -5.84 4.89
CA LEU A 147 19.97 -6.34 3.53
C LEU A 147 19.66 -5.18 2.57
N THR A 148 20.59 -4.90 1.66
CA THR A 148 20.45 -3.88 0.61
C THR A 148 19.83 -4.44 -0.68
N GLY A 149 19.29 -3.59 -1.54
CA GLY A 149 18.71 -4.00 -2.83
C GLY A 149 17.29 -4.58 -2.73
N PHE A 150 16.66 -4.49 -1.55
CA PHE A 150 15.37 -5.10 -1.27
C PHE A 150 14.20 -4.25 -1.76
N LEU A 151 14.39 -2.95 -1.97
CA LEU A 151 13.32 -2.05 -2.42
C LEU A 151 12.76 -2.47 -3.79
N GLY A 152 13.61 -2.94 -4.70
CA GLY A 152 13.17 -3.50 -5.98
C GLY A 152 12.28 -4.73 -5.81
N GLN A 153 12.54 -5.57 -4.82
CA GLN A 153 11.70 -6.74 -4.51
C GLN A 153 10.37 -6.31 -3.90
N VAL A 154 10.37 -5.38 -2.95
CA VAL A 154 9.12 -4.81 -2.38
C VAL A 154 8.26 -4.17 -3.44
N THR A 155 8.85 -3.43 -4.38
CA THR A 155 8.13 -2.82 -5.48
C THR A 155 7.36 -3.86 -6.30
N LYS A 156 8.02 -4.99 -6.60
CA LYS A 156 7.35 -6.13 -7.28
C LYS A 156 6.25 -6.76 -6.42
N LEU A 157 6.45 -6.87 -5.10
CA LEU A 157 5.42 -7.35 -4.17
C LEU A 157 4.17 -6.48 -4.20
N VAL A 158 4.35 -5.16 -4.17
CA VAL A 158 3.26 -4.18 -4.23
C VAL A 158 2.45 -4.38 -5.52
N VAL A 159 3.12 -4.45 -6.67
CA VAL A 159 2.48 -4.66 -7.97
C VAL A 159 1.73 -6.01 -8.03
N ASP A 160 2.36 -7.10 -7.58
CA ASP A 160 1.75 -8.44 -7.54
C ASP A 160 0.47 -8.46 -6.69
N VAL A 161 0.53 -7.89 -5.48
CA VAL A 161 -0.64 -7.77 -4.60
C VAL A 161 -1.74 -6.93 -5.24
N MET A 162 -1.38 -5.83 -5.89
CA MET A 162 -2.37 -4.95 -6.52
C MET A 162 -3.15 -5.64 -7.63
N LEU A 163 -2.50 -6.51 -8.39
CA LEU A 163 -3.16 -7.35 -9.39
C LEU A 163 -4.01 -8.45 -8.72
N ARG A 164 -3.43 -9.21 -7.80
CA ARG A 164 -4.10 -10.36 -7.16
C ARG A 164 -5.36 -9.99 -6.39
N HIS A 165 -5.36 -8.83 -5.75
CA HIS A 165 -6.49 -8.36 -4.94
C HIS A 165 -7.42 -7.40 -5.72
N CYS A 166 -7.35 -7.36 -7.05
CA CYS A 166 -8.17 -6.49 -7.92
C CYS A 166 -8.08 -4.99 -7.58
N ILE A 167 -6.98 -4.57 -6.94
CA ILE A 167 -6.75 -3.17 -6.55
C ILE A 167 -6.45 -2.34 -7.80
N ALA A 168 -5.63 -2.88 -8.70
CA ALA A 168 -5.33 -2.23 -9.98
C ALA A 168 -6.61 -2.00 -10.80
N ARG A 169 -7.50 -3.00 -10.86
CA ARG A 169 -8.83 -2.86 -11.48
C ARG A 169 -9.68 -1.77 -10.83
N TRP A 170 -9.76 -1.76 -9.50
CA TRP A 170 -10.54 -0.77 -8.75
C TRP A 170 -10.03 0.66 -8.98
N ILE A 171 -8.71 0.84 -9.06
CA ILE A 171 -8.09 2.13 -9.39
C ILE A 171 -8.40 2.51 -10.85
N ALA A 172 -8.30 1.58 -11.79
CA ALA A 172 -8.63 1.81 -13.20
C ALA A 172 -10.08 2.30 -13.38
N GLN A 173 -11.04 1.68 -12.67
CA GLN A 173 -12.45 2.10 -12.66
C GLN A 173 -12.68 3.53 -12.15
N ARG A 174 -11.71 4.10 -11.43
CA ARG A 174 -11.77 5.45 -10.86
C ARG A 174 -10.95 6.47 -11.64
N GLY A 175 -10.54 6.14 -12.85
CA GLY A 175 -9.72 7.02 -13.69
C GLY A 175 -8.22 6.86 -13.49
N GLY A 176 -7.78 5.74 -12.92
CA GLY A 176 -6.36 5.44 -12.72
C GLY A 176 -5.73 6.19 -11.54
N TRP A 177 -4.41 6.14 -11.46
CA TRP A 177 -3.65 6.75 -10.38
C TRP A 177 -3.78 8.29 -10.32
N VAL A 178 -4.05 8.94 -11.45
CA VAL A 178 -4.24 10.40 -11.51
C VAL A 178 -5.39 10.87 -10.60
N ALA A 179 -6.40 10.03 -10.38
CA ALA A 179 -7.50 10.34 -9.45
C ALA A 179 -7.01 10.57 -8.01
N ALA A 180 -5.87 10.00 -7.61
CA ALA A 180 -5.29 10.18 -6.29
C ALA A 180 -4.83 11.62 -6.02
N LEU A 181 -4.52 12.41 -7.05
CA LEU A 181 -4.15 13.83 -6.90
C LEU A 181 -5.27 14.66 -6.26
N ASN A 182 -6.52 14.24 -6.41
CA ASN A 182 -7.67 14.94 -5.84
C ASN A 182 -7.99 14.56 -4.39
N LEU A 183 -7.27 13.58 -3.81
CA LEU A 183 -7.54 13.10 -2.44
C LEU A 183 -7.20 14.13 -1.37
N GLY A 184 -6.20 14.98 -1.58
CA GLY A 184 -5.75 15.97 -0.60
C GLY A 184 -6.73 17.13 -0.34
N ASN A 185 -7.81 17.25 -1.10
CA ASN A 185 -8.63 18.46 -1.17
C ASN A 185 -9.88 18.48 -0.24
N GLY A 186 -10.04 17.55 0.73
CA GLY A 186 -11.30 17.43 1.50
C GLY A 186 -11.18 17.08 3.00
N PRO A 187 -11.93 17.74 3.91
CA PRO A 187 -12.00 17.40 5.35
C PRO A 187 -12.49 15.97 5.62
N ILE A 188 -13.35 15.45 4.75
CA ILE A 188 -13.93 14.10 4.83
C ILE A 188 -12.87 13.02 4.55
N VAL A 189 -11.85 13.33 3.74
CA VAL A 189 -10.77 12.39 3.42
C VAL A 189 -9.86 12.18 4.63
N ASN A 190 -9.56 13.22 5.39
CA ASN A 190 -8.83 13.11 6.65
C ASN A 190 -9.57 12.20 7.64
N VAL A 191 -10.89 12.31 7.73
CA VAL A 191 -11.71 11.46 8.61
C VAL A 191 -11.73 10.01 8.12
N LEU A 192 -11.89 9.76 6.81
CA LEU A 192 -11.92 8.41 6.25
C LEU A 192 -10.56 7.71 6.32
N ILE A 193 -9.47 8.45 6.16
CA ILE A 193 -8.11 7.95 6.37
C ILE A 193 -7.93 7.55 7.84
N VAL A 194 -8.28 8.44 8.77
CA VAL A 194 -8.20 8.13 10.21
C VAL A 194 -9.01 6.88 10.54
N LEU A 195 -10.21 6.75 9.97
CA LEU A 195 -11.10 5.61 10.22
C LEU A 195 -10.57 4.32 9.59
N SER A 196 -10.02 4.39 8.39
CA SER A 196 -9.37 3.26 7.71
C SER A 196 -8.19 2.73 8.52
N VAL A 197 -7.42 3.63 9.13
CA VAL A 197 -6.24 3.28 9.91
C VAL A 197 -6.60 2.81 11.31
N VAL A 198 -7.63 3.38 11.95
CA VAL A 198 -8.20 2.83 13.20
C VAL A 198 -8.69 1.41 12.98
N LEU A 199 -9.37 1.14 11.87
CA LEU A 199 -9.82 -0.20 11.52
C LEU A 199 -8.65 -1.14 11.21
N LEU A 200 -7.60 -0.68 10.52
CA LEU A 200 -6.40 -1.47 10.29
C LEU A 200 -5.64 -1.77 11.59
N GLY A 201 -5.50 -0.79 12.47
CA GLY A 201 -4.90 -0.97 13.79
C GLY A 201 -5.69 -1.97 14.63
N GLN A 202 -7.01 -1.84 14.70
CA GLN A 202 -7.88 -2.82 15.38
C GLN A 202 -7.81 -4.20 14.74
N PHE A 203 -7.72 -4.26 13.41
CA PHE A 203 -7.59 -5.50 12.66
C PHE A 203 -6.30 -6.23 13.04
N VAL A 204 -5.15 -5.54 12.98
CA VAL A 204 -3.85 -6.12 13.30
C VAL A 204 -3.80 -6.52 14.78
N VAL A 205 -4.29 -5.65 15.69
CA VAL A 205 -4.44 -5.93 17.13
C VAL A 205 -5.20 -7.25 17.38
N ARG A 206 -6.37 -7.42 16.74
CA ARG A 206 -7.21 -8.60 16.93
C ARG A 206 -6.66 -9.85 16.28
N ARG A 207 -6.10 -9.74 15.07
CA ARG A 207 -5.71 -10.89 14.25
C ARG A 207 -4.35 -11.48 14.63
N PHE A 208 -3.40 -10.63 15.04
CA PHE A 208 -2.01 -11.04 15.28
C PHE A 208 -1.61 -11.02 16.75
N PHE A 209 -2.36 -10.35 17.64
CA PHE A 209 -1.97 -10.22 19.05
C PHE A 209 -3.02 -10.72 20.05
N LYS A 210 -4.14 -11.25 19.58
CA LYS A 210 -5.21 -11.79 20.43
C LYS A 210 -5.47 -13.28 20.21
N SER A 211 -4.44 -14.03 19.83
CA SER A 211 -4.43 -15.49 19.82
C SER A 211 -3.55 -16.05 20.92
#